data_AF-A0A2T1CSF7-F1
#
_entry.id   AF-A0A2T1CSF7-F1
#
_cell.length_a   1.000
_cell.length_b   1.000
_cell.length_c   1.000
_cell.angle_alpha   90.00
_cell.angle_beta   90.00
_cell.angle_gamma   90.00
#
_symmetry.space_group_name_H-M   'P 1'
#
loop_
_entity.id
_entity.type
_entity.pdbx_description
1 polymer ?
#
loop_
_entity_poly.entity_id
_entity_poly.type
_entity_poly.pdbx_seq_one_letter_code
_entity_poly.pdbx_strand_id
1 'polypeptide(L)'
;RWQTIGTVIRNSGGAITAEQVAPYLDDVGKDWRENEDYILPVLTRFNGRPEVSPEGQIIYHFPELQVTAKTQKNPQPVSAYLRELPWKFSQANSGQIIGAAGLGGLNLVGALVLGNLLQHSAELGGLVAFVGSIYWLLLAYGIGFLTVPLIRYFWVQWRNRQVEVRNESRQERAVALIQADEELRQKLVFAERFAAETVVDESDLAYTTEQDLTEQEYLQSGKIDEEWERRLGQSGT
;
A
#
# COMPACT_ATOMS: atom_id res chain seq x y z
N ARG A 1 0.47 0.23 2.94
CA ARG A 1 0.29 -1.24 2.79
C ARG A 1 0.62 -2.00 4.07
N TRP A 2 1.90 -2.17 4.43
CA TRP A 2 2.28 -2.99 5.60
C TRP A 2 1.66 -2.54 6.92
N GLN A 3 1.58 -1.22 7.15
CA GLN A 3 0.86 -0.68 8.30
C GLN A 3 -0.60 -1.14 8.34
N THR A 4 -1.29 -1.07 7.19
CA THR A 4 -2.68 -1.54 7.04
C THR A 4 -2.80 -3.01 7.35
N ILE A 5 -1.92 -3.85 6.80
CA ILE A 5 -1.91 -5.30 7.06
C ILE A 5 -1.67 -5.59 8.55
N GLY A 6 -0.69 -4.92 9.16
CA GLY A 6 -0.44 -5.05 10.61
C GLY A 6 -1.64 -4.61 11.43
N THR A 7 -2.35 -3.55 11.02
CA THR A 7 -3.60 -3.14 11.68
C THR A 7 -4.72 -4.18 11.52
N VAL A 8 -4.86 -4.81 10.34
CA VAL A 8 -5.83 -5.91 10.14
C VAL A 8 -5.51 -7.06 11.11
N ILE A 9 -4.24 -7.50 11.15
CA ILE A 9 -3.82 -8.58 12.04
C ILE A 9 -4.07 -8.24 13.51
N ARG A 10 -3.74 -7.01 13.94
CA ARG A 10 -4.02 -6.53 15.30
C ARG A 10 -5.51 -6.48 15.60
N ASN A 11 -6.32 -5.96 14.68
CA ASN A 11 -7.78 -5.91 14.84
C ASN A 11 -8.40 -7.31 14.94
N SER A 12 -7.73 -8.33 14.39
CA SER A 12 -8.10 -9.75 14.51
C SER A 12 -7.43 -10.45 15.71
N GLY A 13 -6.83 -9.71 16.64
CA GLY A 13 -6.18 -10.26 17.84
C GLY A 13 -4.96 -11.13 17.53
N GLY A 14 -4.26 -10.87 16.42
CA GLY A 14 -3.03 -11.56 16.05
C GLY A 14 -3.20 -12.91 15.38
N ALA A 15 -4.42 -13.35 15.05
CA ALA A 15 -4.65 -14.55 14.26
C ALA A 15 -5.55 -14.22 13.07
N ILE A 16 -5.13 -14.61 11.87
CA ILE A 16 -5.89 -14.35 10.64
C ILE A 16 -5.89 -15.54 9.69
N THR A 17 -6.84 -15.58 8.77
CA THR A 17 -6.82 -16.45 7.60
C THR A 17 -6.15 -15.76 6.41
N ALA A 18 -5.73 -16.50 5.39
CA ALA A 18 -5.13 -15.90 4.19
C ALA A 18 -6.10 -14.94 3.47
N GLU A 19 -7.38 -15.28 3.44
CA GLU A 19 -8.44 -14.52 2.81
C GLU A 19 -8.64 -13.14 3.46
N GLN A 20 -8.36 -13.01 4.76
CA GLN A 20 -8.45 -11.72 5.47
C GLN A 20 -7.38 -10.71 5.02
N VAL A 21 -6.20 -11.18 4.58
CA VAL A 21 -5.12 -10.30 4.11
C VAL A 21 -5.12 -10.12 2.59
N ALA A 22 -5.74 -11.04 1.84
CA ALA A 22 -5.77 -11.02 0.38
C ALA A 22 -6.22 -9.69 -0.26
N PRO A 23 -7.20 -8.93 0.27
CA PRO A 23 -7.60 -7.62 -0.27
C PRO A 23 -6.52 -6.53 -0.16
N TYR A 24 -5.46 -6.75 0.62
CA TYR A 24 -4.39 -5.79 0.87
C TYR A 24 -3.07 -6.14 0.16
N LEU A 25 -3.06 -7.24 -0.58
CA LEU A 25 -1.91 -7.73 -1.33
C LEU A 25 -2.03 -7.40 -2.82
N ASP A 26 -0.87 -7.30 -3.47
CA ASP A 26 -0.76 -6.87 -4.86
C ASP A 26 -0.83 -8.06 -5.83
N ASP A 27 -0.22 -9.18 -5.46
CA ASP A 27 -0.10 -10.38 -6.29
C ASP A 27 -0.54 -11.60 -5.50
N VAL A 28 -1.76 -12.08 -5.77
CA VAL A 28 -2.35 -13.25 -5.11
C VAL A 28 -2.60 -14.41 -6.08
N GLY A 29 -2.32 -14.21 -7.37
CA GLY A 29 -2.68 -15.19 -8.42
C GLY A 29 -4.17 -15.27 -8.72
N LYS A 30 -4.54 -16.00 -9.78
CA LYS A 30 -5.95 -16.24 -10.15
C LYS A 30 -6.61 -17.28 -9.25
N ASP A 31 -5.83 -18.28 -8.84
CA ASP A 31 -6.28 -19.41 -8.03
C ASP A 31 -6.04 -19.15 -6.53
N TRP A 32 -6.15 -17.89 -6.11
CA TRP A 32 -5.88 -17.44 -4.73
C TRP A 32 -6.80 -18.07 -3.67
N ARG A 33 -7.88 -18.74 -4.09
CA ARG A 33 -8.75 -19.52 -3.21
C ARG A 33 -8.22 -20.93 -2.96
N GLU A 34 -7.46 -21.47 -3.89
CA GLU A 34 -6.90 -22.82 -3.82
C GLU A 34 -5.48 -22.80 -3.27
N ASN A 35 -4.74 -21.71 -3.50
CA ASN A 35 -3.37 -21.55 -3.07
C ASN A 35 -3.17 -20.29 -2.20
N GLU A 36 -2.60 -20.50 -1.02
CA GLU A 36 -2.34 -19.47 -0.01
C GLU A 36 -0.90 -18.94 -0.03
N ASP A 37 -0.07 -19.31 -1.01
CA ASP A 37 1.35 -18.89 -1.13
C ASP A 37 1.57 -17.37 -1.03
N TYR A 38 0.56 -16.58 -1.40
CA TYR A 38 0.60 -15.13 -1.32
C TYR A 38 0.75 -14.57 0.11
N ILE A 39 0.52 -15.39 1.15
CA ILE A 39 0.68 -14.97 2.55
C ILE A 39 2.15 -15.03 3.03
N LEU A 40 3.03 -15.76 2.35
CA LEU A 40 4.42 -15.95 2.76
C LEU A 40 5.17 -14.64 3.05
N PRO A 41 5.03 -13.57 2.24
CA PRO A 41 5.65 -12.28 2.55
C PRO A 41 5.12 -11.64 3.84
N VAL A 42 3.86 -11.89 4.20
CA VAL A 42 3.24 -11.41 5.44
C VAL A 42 3.81 -12.16 6.64
N LEU A 43 3.91 -13.49 6.55
CA LEU A 43 4.52 -14.32 7.59
C LEU A 43 5.96 -13.90 7.86
N THR A 44 6.75 -13.76 6.80
CA THR A 44 8.15 -13.34 6.92
C THR A 44 8.28 -11.94 7.52
N ARG A 45 7.34 -11.02 7.21
CA ARG A 45 7.42 -9.62 7.64
C ARG A 45 7.05 -9.40 9.10
N PHE A 46 6.08 -10.15 9.61
CA PHE A 46 5.51 -10.02 10.95
C PHE A 46 5.79 -11.23 11.85
N ASN A 47 6.75 -12.06 11.45
CA ASN A 47 7.17 -13.27 12.17
C ASN A 47 5.97 -14.20 12.51
N GLY A 48 5.08 -14.37 11.54
CA GLY A 48 3.91 -15.22 11.67
C GLY A 48 4.22 -16.69 11.44
N ARG A 49 3.41 -17.57 12.02
CA ARG A 49 3.48 -19.03 11.83
C ARG A 49 2.13 -19.62 11.44
N PRO A 50 2.12 -20.67 10.59
CA PRO A 50 0.89 -21.39 10.28
C PRO A 50 0.50 -22.31 11.44
N GLU A 51 -0.80 -22.43 11.69
CA GLU A 51 -1.42 -23.40 12.59
C GLU A 51 -2.52 -24.11 11.81
N VAL A 52 -2.69 -25.42 12.04
CA VAL A 52 -3.64 -26.25 11.29
C VAL A 52 -4.83 -26.62 12.17
N SER A 53 -6.04 -26.45 11.65
CA SER A 53 -7.27 -26.84 12.31
C SER A 53 -7.46 -28.37 12.27
N PRO A 54 -8.24 -28.94 13.21
CA PRO A 54 -8.60 -30.36 13.15
C PRO A 54 -9.22 -30.79 11.81
N GLU A 55 -9.88 -29.86 11.13
CA GLU A 55 -10.52 -30.03 9.82
C GLU A 55 -9.53 -29.89 8.64
N GLY A 56 -8.26 -29.58 8.91
CA GLY A 56 -7.20 -29.45 7.91
C GLY A 56 -7.05 -28.05 7.32
N GLN A 57 -7.74 -27.04 7.86
CA GLN A 57 -7.63 -25.66 7.41
C GLN A 57 -6.42 -24.97 8.03
N ILE A 58 -5.79 -24.03 7.32
CA ILE A 58 -4.62 -23.30 7.84
C ILE A 58 -5.03 -21.90 8.30
N ILE A 59 -4.63 -21.52 9.51
CA ILE A 59 -4.67 -20.14 10.00
C ILE A 59 -3.27 -19.65 10.29
N TYR A 60 -3.10 -18.33 10.37
CA TYR A 60 -1.80 -17.70 10.53
C TYR A 60 -1.79 -16.86 11.80
N HIS A 61 -0.89 -17.23 12.70
CA HIS A 61 -0.78 -16.65 14.02
C HIS A 61 0.47 -15.75 14.12
N PHE A 62 0.29 -14.56 14.70
CA PHE A 62 1.26 -13.46 14.76
C PHE A 62 1.41 -12.95 16.21
N PRO A 63 2.16 -13.66 17.06
CA PRO A 63 2.29 -13.32 18.49
C PRO A 63 2.84 -11.91 18.73
N GLU A 64 3.78 -11.44 17.89
CA GLU A 64 4.38 -10.12 18.04
C GLU A 64 3.38 -8.98 17.84
N LEU A 65 2.26 -9.25 17.17
CA LEU A 65 1.19 -8.29 16.95
C LEU A 65 0.06 -8.40 17.99
N GLN A 66 0.13 -9.35 18.92
CA GLN A 66 -0.79 -9.49 20.05
C GLN A 66 -0.42 -8.63 21.25
N VAL A 67 0.84 -8.18 21.30
CA VAL A 67 1.40 -7.44 22.42
C VAL A 67 1.20 -5.94 22.21
N THR A 68 0.49 -5.28 23.13
CA THR A 68 0.31 -3.82 23.12
C THR A 68 0.62 -3.21 24.47
N ALA A 69 1.25 -2.04 24.47
CA ALA A 69 1.53 -1.25 25.68
C ALA A 69 0.30 -0.48 26.20
N LYS A 70 -0.81 -0.48 25.45
CA LYS A 70 -2.08 0.13 25.85
C LYS A 70 -3.24 -0.72 25.36
N THR A 71 -4.19 -1.01 26.24
CA THR A 71 -5.47 -1.64 25.88
C THR A 71 -6.13 -0.88 24.74
N GLN A 72 -6.21 -1.48 23.54
CA GLN A 72 -6.93 -0.87 22.44
C GLN A 72 -8.43 -1.14 22.63
N LYS A 73 -9.13 -0.22 23.31
CA LYS A 73 -10.58 -0.36 23.54
C LYS A 73 -11.42 -0.43 22.26
N ASN A 74 -10.91 0.04 21.13
CA ASN A 74 -11.62 0.02 19.85
C ASN A 74 -10.68 -0.39 18.70
N PRO A 75 -11.16 -1.22 17.75
CA PRO A 75 -10.43 -1.52 16.52
C PRO A 75 -10.09 -0.24 15.76
N GLN A 76 -8.88 -0.18 15.22
CA GLN A 76 -8.51 0.95 14.35
C GLN A 76 -9.30 0.86 13.04
N PRO A 77 -9.80 1.98 12.49
CA PRO A 77 -10.53 1.95 11.24
C PRO A 77 -9.61 1.52 10.10
N VAL A 78 -9.99 0.44 9.42
CA VAL A 78 -9.29 -0.08 8.24
C VAL A 78 -10.28 -0.15 7.08
N SER A 79 -9.86 0.32 5.90
CA SER A 79 -10.66 0.18 4.68
C SER A 79 -10.75 -1.29 4.29
N ALA A 80 -11.88 -1.76 3.76
CA ALA A 80 -12.10 -3.16 3.42
C ALA A 80 -11.05 -3.76 2.45
N TYR A 81 -10.37 -2.92 1.67
CA TYR A 81 -9.28 -3.33 0.78
C TYR A 81 -8.26 -2.20 0.58
N LEU A 82 -7.08 -2.53 0.05
CA LEU A 82 -6.07 -1.53 -0.28
C LEU A 82 -6.40 -0.85 -1.62
N ARG A 83 -6.92 0.38 -1.58
CA ARG A 83 -7.18 1.16 -2.80
C ARG A 83 -5.94 1.92 -3.25
N GLU A 84 -5.45 1.61 -4.45
CA GLU A 84 -4.46 2.43 -5.15
C GLU A 84 -5.10 3.70 -5.71
N LEU A 85 -4.41 4.83 -5.60
CA LEU A 85 -4.88 6.11 -6.11
C LEU A 85 -4.51 6.27 -7.60
N PRO A 86 -5.41 6.85 -8.42
CA PRO A 86 -5.09 7.14 -9.82
C PRO A 86 -4.02 8.22 -9.91
N TRP A 87 -3.18 8.12 -10.94
CA TRP A 87 -2.18 9.13 -11.30
C TRP A 87 -2.89 10.37 -11.82
N LYS A 88 -2.61 11.52 -11.20
CA LYS A 88 -3.10 12.81 -11.68
C LYS A 88 -2.28 13.23 -12.89
N PHE A 89 -2.96 13.67 -13.94
CA PHE A 89 -2.29 14.22 -15.13
C PHE A 89 -1.47 15.46 -14.78
N SER A 90 -2.04 16.38 -14.00
CA SER A 90 -1.40 17.63 -13.58
C SER A 90 -1.93 18.05 -12.20
N GLN A 91 -1.14 18.85 -11.47
CA GLN A 91 -1.63 19.58 -10.30
C GLN A 91 -2.31 20.91 -10.67
N ALA A 92 -2.23 21.30 -11.95
CA ALA A 92 -2.86 22.49 -12.48
C ALA A 92 -4.39 22.34 -12.52
N ASN A 93 -5.11 23.43 -12.24
CA ASN A 93 -6.56 23.47 -12.40
C ASN A 93 -6.96 23.41 -13.89
N SER A 94 -8.21 23.04 -14.17
CA SER A 94 -8.77 22.96 -15.53
C SER A 94 -8.55 24.25 -16.34
N GLY A 95 -8.72 25.42 -15.74
CA GLY A 95 -8.47 26.70 -16.41
C GLY A 95 -7.01 26.90 -16.82
N GLN A 96 -6.05 26.46 -16.01
CA GLN A 96 -4.62 26.51 -16.35
C GLN A 96 -4.26 25.52 -17.45
N ILE A 97 -4.86 24.33 -17.44
CA ILE A 97 -4.65 23.33 -18.50
C ILE A 97 -5.20 23.85 -19.83
N ILE A 98 -6.42 24.37 -19.84
CA ILE A 98 -7.06 24.95 -21.02
C ILE A 98 -6.26 26.17 -21.50
N GLY A 99 -5.86 27.06 -20.59
CA GLY A 99 -5.04 28.23 -20.92
C GLY A 99 -3.69 27.85 -21.51
N ALA A 100 -2.99 26.87 -20.93
CA ALA A 100 -1.73 26.36 -21.47
C ALA A 100 -1.93 25.72 -22.85
N ALA A 101 -2.96 24.87 -23.02
CA ALA A 101 -3.26 24.26 -24.31
C ALA A 101 -3.59 25.32 -25.38
N GLY A 102 -4.38 26.34 -25.01
CA GLY A 102 -4.72 27.48 -25.88
C GLY A 102 -3.48 28.30 -26.27
N LEU A 103 -2.63 28.65 -25.30
CA LEU A 103 -1.37 29.36 -25.55
C LEU A 103 -0.43 28.54 -26.45
N GLY A 104 -0.33 27.24 -26.21
CA GLY A 104 0.43 26.32 -27.06
C GLY A 104 -0.10 26.25 -28.48
N GLY A 105 -1.43 26.20 -28.63
CA GLY A 105 -2.11 26.24 -29.93
C GLY A 105 -1.83 27.53 -30.69
N LEU A 106 -1.97 28.69 -30.03
CA LEU A 106 -1.65 29.99 -30.61
C LEU A 106 -0.17 30.08 -31.03
N ASN A 107 0.75 29.59 -30.19
CA ASN A 107 2.17 29.56 -30.50
C ASN A 107 2.46 28.71 -31.74
N LEU A 108 1.88 27.50 -31.83
CA LEU A 108 2.07 26.63 -33.00
C LEU A 108 1.48 27.25 -34.28
N VAL A 109 0.28 27.82 -34.22
CA VAL A 109 -0.32 28.54 -35.36
C VAL A 109 0.55 29.73 -35.77
N GLY A 110 1.02 30.52 -34.80
CA GLY A 110 1.92 31.64 -35.04
C GLY A 110 3.23 31.20 -35.72
N ALA A 111 3.82 30.09 -35.28
CA ALA A 111 4.99 29.51 -35.92
C ALA A 111 4.70 29.09 -37.37
N LEU A 112 3.56 28.46 -37.65
CA LEU A 112 3.18 28.07 -39.02
C LEU A 112 2.98 29.27 -39.94
N VAL A 113 2.30 30.33 -39.45
CA VAL A 113 2.13 31.58 -40.20
C VAL A 113 3.48 32.25 -40.45
N LEU A 114 4.35 32.31 -39.44
CA LEU A 114 5.71 32.83 -39.57
C LEU A 114 6.51 32.06 -40.63
N GLY A 115 6.38 30.73 -40.67
CA GLY A 115 6.99 29.90 -41.71
C GLY A 115 6.55 30.28 -43.11
N ASN A 116 5.25 30.51 -43.30
CA ASN A 116 4.71 30.98 -44.59
C ASN A 116 5.23 32.37 -44.97
N LEU A 117 5.32 33.30 -44.01
CA LEU A 117 5.87 34.65 -44.25
C LEU A 117 7.36 34.60 -44.62
N LEU A 118 8.15 33.78 -43.94
CA LEU A 118 9.59 33.62 -44.22
C LEU A 118 9.86 33.08 -45.62
N GLN A 119 9.02 32.17 -46.14
CA GLN A 119 9.14 31.66 -47.51
C GLN A 119 9.02 32.75 -48.58
N HIS A 120 8.18 33.75 -48.35
CA HIS A 120 7.97 34.89 -49.26
C HIS A 120 8.92 36.07 -49.01
N SER A 121 9.70 36.00 -47.93
CA SER A 121 10.56 37.09 -47.44
C SER A 121 12.05 36.72 -47.47
N ALA A 122 12.42 35.62 -48.13
CA ALA A 122 13.75 35.01 -48.06
C ALA A 122 14.91 35.91 -48.55
N GLU A 123 14.61 36.99 -49.29
CA GLU A 123 15.61 37.95 -49.78
C GLU A 123 15.80 39.18 -48.87
N LEU A 124 15.01 39.30 -47.79
CA LEU A 124 15.15 40.38 -46.81
C LEU A 124 16.28 40.03 -45.82
N GLY A 125 17.40 40.74 -45.91
CA GLY A 125 18.53 40.61 -44.98
C GLY A 125 18.21 41.07 -43.55
N GLY A 126 19.12 40.79 -42.61
CA GLY A 126 18.99 41.25 -41.21
C GLY A 126 18.14 40.33 -40.33
N LEU A 127 17.17 40.90 -39.60
CA LEU A 127 16.35 40.17 -38.61
C LEU A 127 15.57 39.00 -39.23
N VAL A 128 15.10 39.14 -40.46
CA VAL A 128 14.34 38.09 -41.17
C VAL A 128 15.21 36.85 -41.41
N ALA A 129 16.46 37.03 -41.85
CA ALA A 129 17.42 35.93 -42.02
C ALA A 129 17.75 35.25 -40.67
N PHE A 130 17.89 36.02 -39.59
CA PHE A 130 18.11 35.46 -38.26
C PHE A 130 16.92 34.61 -37.78
N VAL A 131 15.69 35.13 -37.87
CA VAL A 131 14.49 34.38 -37.49
C VAL A 131 14.33 33.12 -38.35
N GLY A 132 14.65 33.22 -39.64
CA GLY A 132 14.73 32.06 -40.54
C GLY A 132 15.71 30.99 -40.06
N SER A 133 16.89 31.38 -39.55
CA SER A 133 17.90 30.44 -39.05
C SER A 133 17.47 29.66 -37.81
N ILE A 134 16.62 30.25 -36.95
CA ILE A 134 16.12 29.61 -35.73
C ILE A 134 14.69 29.06 -35.88
N TYR A 135 14.07 29.22 -37.05
CA TYR A 135 12.68 28.86 -37.31
C TYR A 135 12.37 27.40 -36.92
N TRP A 136 13.26 26.48 -37.26
CA TRP A 136 13.08 25.05 -36.95
C TRP A 136 12.99 24.83 -35.43
N LEU A 137 13.78 25.55 -34.62
CA LEU A 137 13.75 25.46 -33.17
C LEU A 137 12.42 25.98 -32.61
N LEU A 138 11.93 27.10 -33.15
CA LEU A 138 10.63 27.66 -32.76
C LEU A 138 9.48 26.71 -33.07
N LEU A 139 9.50 26.11 -34.27
CA LEU A 139 8.50 25.13 -34.69
C LEU A 139 8.56 23.87 -33.82
N ALA A 140 9.76 23.33 -33.58
CA ALA A 140 9.97 22.17 -32.73
C ALA A 140 9.50 22.42 -31.29
N TYR A 141 9.75 23.62 -30.75
CA TYR A 141 9.24 24.03 -29.44
C TYR A 141 7.71 24.05 -29.41
N GLY A 142 7.05 24.67 -30.39
CA GLY A 142 5.59 24.71 -30.47
C GLY A 142 4.96 23.31 -30.56
N ILE A 143 5.54 22.42 -31.37
CA ILE A 143 5.11 21.03 -31.47
C ILE A 143 5.33 20.30 -30.14
N GLY A 144 6.53 20.38 -29.57
CA GLY A 144 6.89 19.72 -28.31
C GLY A 144 5.99 20.14 -27.15
N PHE A 145 5.68 21.43 -27.07
CA PHE A 145 4.83 22.01 -26.03
C PHE A 145 3.42 21.39 -25.99
N LEU A 146 2.87 20.97 -27.14
CA LEU A 146 1.56 20.32 -27.22
C LEU A 146 1.65 18.79 -27.20
N THR A 147 2.61 18.22 -27.92
CA THR A 147 2.75 16.78 -28.10
C THR A 147 3.22 16.06 -26.83
N VAL A 148 4.14 16.65 -26.06
CA VAL A 148 4.63 16.02 -24.82
C VAL A 148 3.50 15.86 -23.78
N PRO A 149 2.70 16.90 -23.46
CA PRO A 149 1.53 16.73 -22.60
C PRO A 149 0.49 15.76 -23.18
N LEU A 150 0.30 15.73 -24.51
CA LEU A 150 -0.65 14.82 -25.15
C LEU A 150 -0.23 13.35 -24.98
N ILE A 151 1.04 13.02 -25.21
CA ILE A 151 1.58 11.68 -24.98
C ILE A 151 1.43 11.31 -23.50
N ARG A 152 1.78 12.24 -22.59
CA ARG A 152 1.60 12.04 -21.15
C ARG A 152 0.15 11.75 -20.79
N TYR A 153 -0.80 12.45 -21.41
CA TYR A 153 -2.23 12.25 -21.16
C TYR A 153 -2.62 10.80 -21.45
N PHE A 154 -2.30 10.28 -22.64
CA PHE A 154 -2.61 8.90 -23.00
C PHE A 154 -1.88 7.88 -22.11
N TRP A 155 -0.62 8.13 -21.77
CA TRP A 155 0.14 7.27 -20.86
C TRP A 155 -0.51 7.18 -19.47
N VAL A 156 -0.89 8.32 -18.89
CA VAL A 156 -1.55 8.39 -17.58
C VAL A 156 -2.91 7.68 -17.62
N GLN A 157 -3.69 7.87 -18.69
CA GLN A 157 -4.97 7.16 -18.87
C GLN A 157 -4.78 5.65 -18.92
N TRP A 158 -3.80 5.16 -19.69
CA TRP A 158 -3.48 3.74 -19.76
C TRP A 158 -3.05 3.19 -18.40
N ARG A 159 -2.18 3.92 -17.67
CA ARG A 159 -1.76 3.50 -16.33
C ARG A 159 -2.91 3.46 -15.34
N ASN A 160 -3.81 4.45 -15.39
CA ASN A 160 -4.96 4.52 -14.51
C ASN A 160 -5.95 3.39 -14.76
N ARG A 161 -6.12 2.94 -16.01
CA ARG A 161 -6.90 1.73 -16.29
C ARG A 161 -6.33 0.50 -15.59
N GLN A 162 -5.01 0.34 -15.58
CA GLN A 162 -4.40 -0.79 -14.86
C GLN A 162 -4.54 -0.67 -13.34
N VAL A 163 -4.50 0.56 -12.81
CA VAL A 163 -4.77 0.83 -11.38
C VAL A 163 -6.20 0.42 -11.04
N GLU A 164 -7.16 0.76 -11.90
CA GLU A 164 -8.57 0.43 -11.68
C GLU A 164 -8.78 -1.08 -11.67
N VAL A 165 -8.24 -1.81 -12.66
CA VAL A 165 -8.32 -3.29 -12.69
C VAL A 165 -7.76 -3.92 -11.40
N ARG A 166 -6.63 -3.42 -10.87
CA ARG A 166 -6.08 -3.92 -9.59
C ARG A 166 -6.99 -3.60 -8.41
N ASN A 167 -7.60 -2.42 -8.39
CA ASN A 167 -8.55 -2.04 -7.34
C ASN A 167 -9.82 -2.87 -7.40
N GLU A 168 -10.36 -3.14 -8.59
CA GLU A 168 -11.50 -4.03 -8.81
C GLU A 168 -11.20 -5.43 -8.27
N SER A 169 -10.06 -6.03 -8.62
CA SER A 169 -9.68 -7.34 -8.09
C SER A 169 -9.54 -7.35 -6.56
N ARG A 170 -9.01 -6.28 -5.94
CA ARG A 170 -8.93 -6.17 -4.48
C ARG A 170 -10.31 -6.02 -3.84
N GLN A 171 -11.20 -5.27 -4.49
CA GLN A 171 -12.58 -5.12 -4.06
C GLN A 171 -13.34 -6.45 -4.14
N GLU A 172 -13.18 -7.22 -5.21
CA GLU A 172 -13.78 -8.56 -5.35
C GLU A 172 -13.36 -9.49 -4.21
N ARG A 173 -12.08 -9.47 -3.82
CA ARG A 173 -11.58 -10.24 -2.67
C ARG A 173 -12.20 -9.79 -1.35
N ALA A 174 -12.35 -8.49 -1.14
CA ALA A 174 -13.03 -7.97 0.04
C ALA A 174 -14.52 -8.36 0.07
N VAL A 175 -15.19 -8.34 -1.07
CA VAL A 175 -16.59 -8.79 -1.19
C VAL A 175 -16.69 -10.30 -0.91
N ALA A 176 -15.78 -11.12 -1.44
CA ALA A 176 -15.73 -12.55 -1.19
C ALA A 176 -15.54 -12.88 0.30
N LEU A 177 -14.75 -12.08 1.02
CA LEU A 177 -14.57 -12.22 2.47
C LEU A 177 -15.85 -11.87 3.24
N ILE A 178 -16.58 -10.83 2.83
CA ILE A 178 -17.86 -10.44 3.46
C ILE A 178 -18.94 -11.49 3.16
N GLN A 179 -18.93 -12.05 1.95
CA GLN A 179 -19.85 -13.10 1.50
C GLN A 179 -19.25 -14.49 1.72
N ALA A 180 -18.53 -14.69 2.84
CA ALA A 180 -17.88 -15.94 3.17
C ALA A 180 -18.86 -17.12 3.11
N ASP A 181 -18.45 -18.17 2.40
CA ASP A 181 -19.11 -19.47 2.40
C ASP A 181 -18.91 -20.18 3.74
N GLU A 182 -19.54 -21.35 3.90
CA GLU A 182 -19.53 -22.06 5.17
C GLU A 182 -18.11 -22.51 5.57
N GLU A 183 -17.31 -22.94 4.59
CA GLU A 183 -15.91 -23.34 4.82
C GLU A 183 -15.05 -22.18 5.32
N LEU A 184 -15.13 -21.02 4.66
CA LEU A 184 -14.40 -19.83 5.08
C LEU A 184 -14.90 -19.31 6.44
N ARG A 185 -16.20 -19.39 6.73
CA ARG A 185 -16.75 -19.02 8.05
C ARG A 185 -16.17 -19.87 9.16
N GLN A 186 -16.08 -21.18 8.97
CA GLN A 186 -15.49 -22.10 9.95
C GLN A 186 -14.02 -21.76 10.19
N LYS A 187 -13.28 -21.47 9.11
CA LYS A 187 -11.88 -21.04 9.17
C LYS A 187 -11.69 -19.74 9.95
N LEU A 188 -12.56 -18.76 9.72
CA LEU A 188 -12.56 -17.48 10.45
C LEU A 188 -12.83 -17.67 11.95
N VAL A 189 -13.85 -18.47 12.30
CA VAL A 189 -14.17 -18.79 13.70
C VAL A 189 -13.03 -19.56 14.37
N PHE A 190 -12.34 -20.43 13.64
CA PHE A 190 -11.16 -21.12 14.16
C PHE A 190 -10.01 -20.14 14.44
N ALA A 191 -9.74 -19.18 13.54
CA ALA A 191 -8.73 -18.15 13.74
C ALA A 191 -9.00 -17.32 15.01
N GLU A 192 -10.27 -16.99 15.29
CA GLU A 192 -10.66 -16.28 16.52
C GLU A 192 -10.26 -17.01 17.82
N ARG A 193 -10.10 -18.34 17.81
CA ARG A 193 -9.63 -19.10 18.99
C ARG A 193 -8.16 -18.85 19.33
N PHE A 194 -7.37 -18.45 18.33
CA PHE A 194 -5.96 -18.08 18.48
C PHE A 194 -5.80 -16.57 18.65
N ALA A 195 -6.88 -15.81 18.52
CA ALA A 195 -6.88 -14.39 18.76
C ALA A 195 -6.81 -14.14 20.28
N ALA A 196 -5.68 -13.60 20.74
CA ALA A 196 -5.47 -13.20 22.12
C ALA A 196 -4.75 -11.85 22.12
N GLU A 197 -5.20 -10.89 22.93
CA GLU A 197 -4.49 -9.63 23.15
C GLU A 197 -3.75 -9.74 24.48
N THR A 198 -2.43 -9.60 24.46
CA THR A 198 -1.62 -9.50 25.69
C THR A 198 -1.27 -8.03 25.89
N VAL A 199 -1.90 -7.41 26.89
CA VAL A 199 -1.57 -6.03 27.27
C VAL A 199 -0.42 -6.09 28.26
N VAL A 200 0.70 -5.46 27.93
CA VAL A 200 1.86 -5.35 28.83
C VAL A 200 1.71 -4.07 29.65
N ASP A 201 1.49 -4.22 30.95
CA ASP A 201 1.44 -3.12 31.92
C ASP A 201 2.82 -2.91 32.59
N GLU A 202 2.99 -1.83 33.36
CA GLU A 202 4.23 -1.54 34.10
C GLU A 202 4.64 -2.70 35.03
N SER A 203 3.68 -3.50 35.51
CA SER A 203 3.92 -4.68 36.32
C SER A 203 4.53 -5.87 35.57
N ASP A 204 4.40 -5.89 34.24
CA ASP A 204 4.85 -6.98 33.35
C ASP A 204 6.20 -6.66 32.68
N LEU A 205 6.79 -5.50 32.98
CA LEU A 205 8.08 -5.08 32.44
C LEU A 205 9.23 -5.82 33.14
N ALA A 206 10.02 -6.56 32.36
CA ALA A 206 11.26 -7.15 32.84
C ALA A 206 12.32 -6.09 33.14
N TYR A 207 12.36 -4.96 32.43
CA TYR A 207 13.26 -3.87 32.76
C TYR A 207 12.59 -2.52 32.48
N THR A 208 12.78 -1.57 33.38
CA THR A 208 12.38 -0.18 33.21
C THR A 208 13.60 0.74 33.17
N THR A 209 13.49 1.83 32.43
CA THR A 209 14.54 2.85 32.33
C THR A 209 14.58 3.81 33.52
N GLU A 210 13.57 3.77 34.39
CA GLU A 210 13.45 4.69 35.53
C GLU A 210 14.20 4.21 36.78
N GLN A 211 14.55 2.92 36.84
CA GLN A 211 15.25 2.31 37.97
C GLN A 211 16.66 1.87 37.57
N ASP A 212 17.58 1.79 38.55
CA ASP A 212 18.92 1.25 38.30
C ASP A 212 18.87 -0.27 38.04
N LEU A 213 19.75 -0.77 37.17
CA LEU A 213 19.76 -2.19 36.77
C LEU A 213 19.97 -3.12 37.97
N THR A 214 20.86 -2.73 38.89
CA THR A 214 21.24 -3.56 40.04
C THR A 214 20.09 -3.71 41.04
N GLU A 215 19.30 -2.64 41.20
CA GLU A 215 18.12 -2.63 42.06
C GLU A 215 16.98 -3.46 41.45
N GLN A 216 16.80 -3.40 40.14
CA GLN A 216 15.80 -4.18 39.41
C GLN A 216 16.09 -5.69 39.45
N GLU A 217 17.34 -6.11 39.24
CA GLU A 217 17.74 -7.52 39.31
C GLU A 217 17.44 -8.13 40.69
N TYR A 218 17.72 -7.37 41.75
CA TYR A 218 17.42 -7.81 43.12
C TYR A 218 15.90 -7.93 43.36
N LEU A 219 15.11 -6.95 42.90
CA LEU A 219 13.66 -6.95 43.10
C LEU A 219 12.91 -7.98 42.23
N GLN A 220 13.47 -8.37 41.08
CA GLN A 220 12.83 -9.29 40.15
C GLN A 220 13.28 -10.75 40.25
N SER A 221 14.41 -11.05 40.90
CA SER A 221 14.93 -12.42 41.03
C SER A 221 13.86 -13.40 41.52
N GLY A 222 13.05 -13.02 42.53
CA GLY A 222 11.99 -13.89 43.05
C GLY A 222 10.88 -14.20 42.04
N LYS A 223 10.50 -13.24 41.18
CA LYS A 223 9.49 -13.46 40.13
C LYS A 223 10.02 -14.39 39.03
N ILE A 224 11.30 -14.25 38.68
CA ILE A 224 11.96 -15.09 37.68
C ILE A 224 11.99 -16.54 38.18
N ASP A 225 12.35 -16.76 39.44
CA ASP A 225 12.39 -18.10 40.05
C ASP A 225 11.00 -18.76 40.07
N GLU A 226 9.95 -18.03 40.46
CA GLU A 226 8.57 -18.52 40.43
C GLU A 226 8.09 -18.90 39.01
N GLU A 227 8.45 -18.12 37.98
CA GLU A 227 8.09 -18.45 36.60
C GLU A 227 8.85 -19.67 36.08
N TRP A 228 10.13 -19.84 36.47
CA TRP A 228 10.91 -21.03 36.16
C TRP A 228 10.29 -22.29 36.75
N GLU A 229 9.89 -22.27 38.02
CA GLU A 229 9.19 -23.40 38.67
C GLU A 229 7.87 -23.74 37.95
N ARG A 230 7.10 -22.72 37.56
CA ARG A 230 5.84 -22.91 36.83
C ARG A 230 6.05 -23.60 35.49
N ARG A 231 7.07 -23.20 34.72
CA ARG A 231 7.39 -23.79 33.41
C ARG A 231 7.94 -25.21 33.51
N LEU A 232 8.77 -25.48 34.53
CA LEU A 232 9.29 -26.82 34.80
C LEU A 232 8.17 -27.79 35.22
N GLY A 233 7.22 -27.33 36.03
CA GLY A 233 6.05 -28.12 36.41
C GLY A 233 5.13 -28.49 35.23
N GLN A 234 5.04 -27.63 34.21
CA GLN A 234 4.26 -27.89 32.99
C GLN A 234 4.98 -28.77 31.96
N SER A 235 6.31 -28.87 32.01
CA SER A 235 7.12 -29.66 31.07
C SER A 235 7.33 -31.12 31.53
N GLY A 236 6.91 -31.44 32.76
CA GLY A 236 7.11 -32.75 33.41
C GLY A 236 5.93 -33.73 33.31
N THR A 237 4.92 -33.42 32.50
CA THR A 237 3.76 -34.29 32.20
C THR A 237 3.64 -34.49 30.70
#